data_AF-A0A3D3GNM3-F1
#
_entry.id   AF-A0A3D3GNM3-F1
#
_cell.length_a   1.000
_cell.length_b   1.000
_cell.length_c   1.000
_cell.angle_alpha   90.00
_cell.angle_beta   90.00
_cell.angle_gamma   90.00
#
_symmetry.space_group_name_H-M   'P 1'
#
loop_
_entity.id
_entity.type
_entity.pdbx_description
1 polymer ?
#
loop_
_entity_poly.entity_id
_entity_poly.type
_entity_poly.pdbx_seq_one_letter_code
_entity_poly.pdbx_strand_id
1 'polypeptide(L)' 'MVRKTVEAHGGRIWAESDGEGKGSRFVVELPTA' A
#
# COMPACT_ATOMS: atom_id res chain seq x y z
N MET A 1 -5.88 9.07 -4.09
CA MET A 1 -4.77 9.98 -3.72
C MET A 1 -3.53 9.20 -3.27
N VAL A 2 -3.64 8.34 -2.25
CA VAL A 2 -2.50 7.63 -1.63
C VAL A 2 -1.55 6.92 -2.61
N ARG A 3 -2.06 6.15 -3.58
CA ARG A 3 -1.18 5.46 -4.55
C ARG A 3 -0.25 6.40 -5.31
N LYS A 4 -0.80 7.49 -5.86
CA LYS A 4 0.01 8.50 -6.56
C LYS A 4 1.02 9.17 -5.62
N THR A 5 0.65 9.40 -4.36
CA THR A 5 1.56 9.93 -3.35
C THR A 5 2.72 8.98 -3.10
N VAL A 6 2.44 7.70 -2.85
CA VAL A 6 3.47 6.69 -2.59
C VAL A 6 4.40 6.50 -3.80
N GLU A 7 3.84 6.41 -5.02
CA GLU A 7 4.61 6.31 -6.26
C GLU A 7 5.51 7.54 -6.48
N ALA A 8 5.01 8.75 -6.20
CA ALA A 8 5.80 9.97 -6.33
C ALA A 8 7.00 10.04 -5.37
N HIS A 9 6.95 9.30 -4.26
CA HIS A 9 8.08 9.18 -3.31
C HIS A 9 8.95 7.95 -3.61
N GLY A 10 8.80 7.32 -4.78
CA GLY A 10 9.56 6.12 -5.17
C GLY A 10 9.14 4.85 -4.43
N GLY A 11 7.98 4.87 -3.76
CA GLY A 11 7.45 3.76 -2.99
C GLY A 11 6.49 2.86 -3.76
N ARG A 12 5.98 1.85 -3.04
CA ARG A 12 5.00 0.87 -3.53
C ARG A 12 3.85 0.75 -2.54
N ILE A 13 2.64 0.50 -3.04
CA ILE A 13 1.45 0.27 -2.21
C ILE A 13 0.60 -0.86 -2.79
N TRP A 14 0.10 -1.73 -1.92
CA TRP A 14 -0.84 -2.77 -2.28
C TRP A 14 -1.76 -3.09 -1.10
N ALA A 15 -2.77 -3.93 -1.37
CA ALA A 15 -3.71 -4.41 -0.37
C ALA A 15 -3.73 -5.94 -0.40
N GLU A 16 -3.74 -6.54 0.78
CA GLU A 16 -3.89 -7.97 1.01
C GLU A 16 -5.22 -8.21 1.71
N SER A 17 -5.95 -9.23 1.27
CA SER A 17 -7.22 -9.61 1.88
C SER A 17 -7.39 -11.12 1.77
N ASP A 18 -7.76 -11.75 2.88
CA ASP A 18 -8.01 -13.19 2.98
C ASP A 18 -9.42 -13.58 2.50
N GLY A 19 -10.15 -12.65 1.90
CA GLY A 19 -11.51 -12.85 1.38
C GLY A 19 -12.60 -12.10 2.14
N GLU A 20 -13.84 -12.37 1.77
CA GLU A 20 -15.01 -11.63 2.24
C GLU A 20 -15.16 -11.70 3.78
N GLY A 21 -15.43 -10.54 4.40
CA GLY A 21 -15.63 -10.42 5.85
C GLY A 21 -14.37 -10.55 6.70
N LYS A 22 -13.18 -10.76 6.12
CA LYS A 22 -11.90 -10.86 6.85
C LYS A 22 -11.16 -9.54 6.99
N GLY A 23 -11.63 -8.50 6.31
CA GLY A 23 -10.97 -7.20 6.25
C GLY A 23 -9.82 -7.18 5.24
N SER A 24 -9.06 -6.08 5.26
CA SER A 24 -7.94 -5.88 4.36
C SER A 24 -6.79 -5.21 5.10
N ARG A 25 -5.56 -5.62 4.77
CA ARG A 25 -4.33 -4.97 5.19
C ARG A 25 -3.77 -4.17 4.03
N PHE A 26 -3.53 -2.89 4.24
CA PHE A 26 -2.87 -2.03 3.26
C PHE A 26 -1.40 -1.89 3.65
N VAL A 27 -0.51 -2.18 2.72
CA VAL A 27 0.94 -2.14 2.94
C VAL A 27 1.54 -1.07 2.05
N VAL A 28 2.44 -0.27 2.63
CA VAL A 28 3.18 0.77 1.95
C VAL A 28 4.66 0.55 2.21
N GLU A 29 5.45 0.51 1.14
CA GLU A 29 6.90 0.49 1.20
C GLU A 29 7.43 1.82 0.66
N LEU A 30 8.39 2.41 1.37
CA LEU A 30 9.08 3.64 0.96
C LEU A 30 10.59 3.40 1.02
N PRO A 31 11.38 3.96 0.09
CA PRO A 31 12.84 3.95 0.19
C PRO A 31 13.30 4.60 1.50
N THR A 32 14.30 4.02 2.14
CA THR A 32 15.02 4.68 3.25
C THR A 32 16.04 5.68 2.69
N ALA A 33 16.33 6.72 3.47
CA ALA A 33 17.31 7.75 3.11
C ALA A 33 18.71 7.19 2.87
#